data_AF-A0A1Y3BYH2-F1
#
_entry.id   AF-A0A1Y3BYH2-F1
#
_cell.length_a   1.000
_cell.length_b   1.000
_cell.length_c   1.000
_cell.angle_alpha   90.00
_cell.angle_beta   90.00
_cell.angle_gamma   90.00
#
_symmetry.space_group_name_H-M   'P 1'
#
loop_
_entity.id
_entity.type
_entity.pdbx_description
1 polymer ?
#
loop_
_entity_poly.entity_id
_entity_poly.type
_entity_poly.pdbx_seq_one_letter_code
_entity_poly.pdbx_strand_id
1 'polypeptide(L)'
;MNLFEVAHFVPEKPMYEQGLILLPHLATLGWGRSWGKLRYFSILCIWSTSFNFLCSIGLGGIYHALLGPRRLKNLFHLRLCMKDRKK
;
A
#
# COMPACT_ATOMS: atom_id res chain seq x y z
N MET A 1 4.00 0.74 7.47
CA MET A 1 3.62 1.79 8.44
C MET A 1 2.42 1.40 9.31
N ASN A 2 1.40 0.74 8.78
CA ASN A 2 0.21 0.38 9.56
C ASN A 2 0.50 -0.41 10.86
N LEU A 3 1.25 -1.52 10.80
CA LEU A 3 1.64 -2.28 12.01
C LEU A 3 2.44 -1.47 13.03
N PHE A 4 3.25 -0.51 12.57
CA PHE A 4 4.04 0.34 13.45
C PHE A 4 3.11 1.24 14.27
N GLU A 5 2.12 1.87 13.64
CA GLU A 5 1.11 2.65 14.34
C GLU A 5 0.30 1.80 15.34
N VAL A 6 -0.01 0.54 15.01
CA VAL A 6 -0.70 -0.38 15.92
C VAL A 6 0.16 -0.77 17.13
N ALA A 7 1.46 -1.02 16.94
CA ALA A 7 2.37 -1.42 18.01
C ALA A 7 2.56 -0.32 19.06
N HIS A 8 2.46 0.95 18.65
CA HIS A 8 2.60 2.12 19.53
C HIS A 8 1.24 2.71 19.98
N PHE A 9 0.12 2.07 19.66
CA PHE A 9 -1.21 2.54 20.00
C PHE A 9 -1.51 2.30 21.49
N VAL A 10 -1.74 3.38 22.25
CA VAL A 10 -2.17 3.29 23.66
C VAL A 10 -3.67 3.59 23.74
N PRO A 11 -4.53 2.60 24.09
CA PRO A 11 -5.99 2.77 24.04
C PRO A 11 -6.54 3.78 25.06
N GLU A 12 -5.77 4.14 26.08
CA GLU A 12 -6.16 5.07 27.15
C GLU A 12 -6.15 6.55 26.69
N LYS A 13 -5.46 6.86 25.58
CA LYS A 13 -5.34 8.22 25.04
C LYS A 13 -6.07 8.33 23.71
N PRO A 14 -6.63 9.51 23.39
CA PRO A 14 -7.29 9.71 22.11
C PRO A 14 -6.28 9.65 20.95
N MET A 15 -6.73 9.13 19.80
CA MET A 15 -5.87 8.87 18.64
C MET A 15 -5.17 10.12 18.07
N TYR A 16 -5.76 11.32 18.22
CA TYR A 16 -5.21 12.56 17.69
C TYR A 16 -3.98 13.08 18.47
N GLU A 17 -3.75 12.62 19.71
CA GLU A 17 -2.61 13.03 20.52
C GLU A 17 -1.36 12.15 20.30
N GLN A 18 -1.53 11.02 19.62
CA GLN A 18 -0.51 9.98 19.49
C GLN A 18 0.29 10.06 18.19
N GLY A 19 0.04 11.09 17.36
CA GLY A 19 0.72 11.25 16.07
C GLY A 19 0.39 10.15 15.04
N LEU A 20 -0.77 9.51 15.18
CA LEU A 20 -1.21 8.43 14.29
C LEU A 20 -1.85 9.03 13.05
N ILE A 21 -1.45 8.58 11.85
CA ILE A 21 -1.97 9.11 10.59
C ILE A 21 -2.84 8.05 9.92
N LEU A 22 -2.37 6.82 9.75
CA LEU A 22 -3.14 5.78 9.07
C LEU A 22 -4.33 5.26 9.88
N LEU A 23 -4.17 5.05 11.18
CA LEU A 23 -5.23 4.54 12.05
C LEU A 23 -6.52 5.40 12.00
N PRO A 24 -6.44 6.75 12.12
CA PRO A 24 -7.60 7.61 11.92
C PRO A 24 -8.24 7.51 10.53
N HIS A 25 -7.43 7.41 9.47
CA HIS A 25 -7.97 7.27 8.10
C HIS A 25 -8.72 5.95 7.90
N LEU A 26 -8.18 4.85 8.45
CA LEU A 26 -8.85 3.55 8.45
C LEU A 26 -10.14 3.58 9.27
N ALA A 27 -10.12 4.27 10.41
CA ALA A 27 -11.29 4.45 11.26
C ALA A 27 -12.40 5.27 10.58
N THR A 28 -12.07 6.25 9.73
CA THR A 28 -13.04 6.99 8.90
C THR A 28 -13.72 6.07 7.87
N LEU A 29 -12.97 5.13 7.30
CA LEU A 29 -13.49 4.13 6.37
C LEU A 29 -14.32 3.02 7.05
N GLY A 30 -14.44 3.05 8.38
CA GLY A 30 -15.16 2.04 9.17
C GLY A 30 -14.32 0.83 9.58
N TRP A 31 -13.05 0.77 9.18
CA TRP A 31 -12.14 -0.33 9.50
C TRP A 31 -11.46 -0.05 10.84
N GLY A 32 -11.47 -1.02 11.76
CA GLY A 32 -10.84 -0.85 13.08
C GLY A 32 -11.66 -0.03 14.09
N ARG A 33 -12.90 0.37 13.78
CA ARG A 33 -13.83 0.97 14.78
C ARG A 33 -14.39 -0.02 15.78
N SER A 34 -14.27 -1.33 15.51
CA SER A 34 -14.77 -2.38 16.41
C SER A 34 -14.02 -2.40 17.75
N TRP A 35 -14.67 -2.95 18.77
CA TRP A 35 -14.15 -3.02 20.13
C TRP A 35 -13.23 -4.23 20.31
N GLY A 36 -12.12 -4.04 21.02
CA GLY A 36 -11.22 -5.12 21.43
C GLY A 36 -10.54 -5.86 20.26
N LYS A 37 -10.58 -7.19 20.28
CA LYS A 37 -9.78 -8.07 19.40
C LYS A 37 -10.11 -7.96 17.91
N LEU A 38 -11.35 -7.59 17.57
CA LEU A 38 -11.78 -7.47 16.17
C LEU A 38 -11.09 -6.30 15.45
N ARG A 39 -10.71 -5.24 16.18
CA ARG A 39 -9.94 -4.10 15.65
C ARG A 39 -8.60 -4.54 15.08
N TYR A 40 -7.84 -5.28 15.89
CA TYR A 40 -6.51 -5.75 15.52
C TYR A 40 -6.55 -6.70 14.34
N PHE A 41 -7.57 -7.58 14.29
CA PHE A 41 -7.75 -8.50 13.18
C PHE A 41 -7.97 -7.77 11.85
N SER A 42 -8.90 -6.81 11.78
CA SER A 42 -9.16 -6.05 10.55
C SER A 42 -7.92 -5.29 10.06
N ILE A 43 -7.17 -4.69 10.98
CA ILE A 43 -5.96 -3.92 10.63
C ILE A 43 -4.84 -4.85 10.13
N LEU A 44 -4.68 -6.02 10.75
CA LEU A 44 -3.70 -7.03 10.34
C LEU A 44 -4.01 -7.59 8.94
N CYS A 45 -5.28 -7.81 8.60
CA CYS A 45 -5.69 -8.21 7.26
C CYS A 45 -5.31 -7.17 6.21
N ILE A 46 -5.61 -5.89 6.44
CA ILE A 46 -5.27 -4.80 5.51
C ILE A 46 -3.75 -4.74 5.27
N TRP A 47 -2.97 -4.88 6.35
CA TRP A 47 -1.52 -4.88 6.24
C TRP A 47 -1.00 -6.06 5.42
N SER A 48 -1.49 -7.28 5.71
CA SER A 48 -1.10 -8.49 4.99
C SER A 48 -1.39 -8.37 3.50
N THR A 49 -2.58 -7.93 3.12
CA THR A 49 -2.94 -7.71 1.70
C THR A 49 -2.02 -6.68 1.05
N SER A 50 -1.83 -5.52 1.70
CA SER A 50 -0.97 -4.45 1.15
C SER A 50 0.48 -4.91 0.96
N PHE A 51 1.01 -5.69 1.90
CA PHE A 51 2.38 -6.23 1.82
C PHE A 51 2.55 -7.19 0.62
N ASN A 52 1.59 -8.09 0.42
CA ASN A 52 1.64 -9.02 -0.71
C ASN A 52 1.58 -8.29 -2.06
N PHE A 53 0.71 -7.29 -2.20
CA PHE A 53 0.66 -6.48 -3.44
C PHE A 53 1.95 -5.71 -3.70
N LEU A 54 2.54 -5.10 -2.65
CA LEU A 54 3.81 -4.40 -2.77
C LEU A 54 4.96 -5.33 -3.18
N CYS A 55 4.98 -6.56 -2.65
CA CYS A 55 5.98 -7.57 -3.04
C CYS A 55 5.88 -7.91 -4.53
N SER A 56 4.66 -8.17 -5.02
CA SER A 56 4.42 -8.47 -6.44
C SER A 56 4.79 -7.30 -7.36
N ILE A 57 4.43 -6.07 -6.99
CA ILE A 57 4.81 -4.86 -7.77
C ILE A 57 6.33 -4.64 -7.72
N GLY A 58 6.96 -4.88 -6.57
CA GLY A 58 8.41 -4.78 -6.40
C GLY A 58 9.16 -5.76 -7.29
N LEU A 59 8.73 -7.03 -7.33
CA LEU A 59 9.31 -8.04 -8.22
C LEU A 59 9.11 -7.68 -9.69
N GLY A 60 7.92 -7.23 -10.07
CA GLY A 60 7.64 -6.74 -11.43
C GLY A 60 8.54 -5.56 -11.80
N GLY A 61 8.74 -4.61 -10.88
CA GLY A 61 9.64 -3.48 -11.05
C GLY A 61 11.10 -3.88 -11.24
N ILE A 62 11.60 -4.80 -10.40
CA ILE A 62 12.98 -5.33 -10.51
C ILE A 62 13.16 -6.08 -11.83
N TYR A 63 12.21 -6.92 -12.22
CA TYR A 63 12.24 -7.62 -13.49
C TYR A 63 12.30 -6.64 -14.66
N HIS A 64 11.43 -5.63 -14.69
CA HIS A 64 11.42 -4.63 -15.76
C HIS A 64 12.67 -3.75 -15.78
N ALA A 65 13.32 -3.51 -14.64
CA ALA A 65 14.53 -2.68 -14.56
C ALA A 65 15.80 -3.42 -15.01
N LEU A 66 15.93 -4.71 -14.68
CA LEU A 66 17.17 -5.47 -14.91
C LEU A 66 17.11 -6.41 -16.11
N LEU A 67 16.02 -7.18 -16.23
CA LEU A 67 15.88 -8.28 -17.18
C LEU A 67 14.96 -7.91 -18.35
N GLY A 68 14.11 -6.90 -18.16
CA GLY A 68 13.17 -6.42 -19.16
C GLY A 68 13.86 -5.77 -20.38
N PRO A 69 13.21 -5.80 -21.55
CA PRO A 69 13.73 -5.12 -22.73
C PRO A 69 13.83 -3.60 -22.49
N ARG A 70 15.00 -3.01 -22.78
CA ARG A 70 15.26 -1.56 -22.62
C ARG A 70 14.27 -0.67 -23.39
N ARG A 71 13.65 -1.20 -24.45
CA ARG A 71 12.62 -0.52 -25.24
C ARG A 71 11.50 -1.51 -25.53
N LEU A 72 10.28 -1.16 -25.16
CA LEU A 72 9.08 -1.96 -25.45
C LEU A 72 8.63 -1.89 -26.92
N LYS A 73 9.19 -0.96 -27.72
CA LYS A 73 8.75 -0.64 -29.09
C LYS A 73 8.80 -1.81 -30.09
N ASN A 74 9.64 -2.82 -29.80
CA ASN A 74 9.97 -3.91 -30.73
C ASN A 74 9.36 -5.25 -30.31
N LEU A 75 8.86 -5.38 -29.07
CA LEU A 75 8.34 -6.64 -28.53
C LEU A 75 6.81 -6.66 -28.41
N PHE A 76 6.16 -5.50 -28.22
CA PHE A 76 4.72 -5.41 -28.01
C PHE A 76 4.11 -4.16 -28.68
N HIS A 77 2.80 -4.14 -28.88
CA HIS A 77 2.08 -2.98 -29.42
C HIS A 77 2.02 -1.78 -28.44
N LEU A 78 2.52 -1.96 -27.22
CA LEU A 78 2.72 -0.91 -26.21
C LEU A 78 3.84 0.05 -26.60
N ARG A 79 3.51 0.97 -27.53
CA ARG A 79 4.40 2.04 -28.00
C ARG A 79 3.94 3.37 -27.44
N LEU A 80 4.66 3.89 -26.44
CA LEU A 80 4.53 5.27 -25.97
C LEU A 80 5.81 5.99 -26.37
N CYS A 81 5.68 7.03 -27.19
CA CYS A 81 6.77 7.95 -27.52
C CYS A 81 6.35 9.32 -27.00
N MET A 82 7.16 9.96 -26.17
CA MET A 82 6.83 11.30 -25.66
C MET A 82 6.74 12.35 -26.78
N LYS A 83 7.23 12.03 -27.99
CA LYS A 83 7.12 12.88 -29.19
C LYS A 83 5.87 12.60 -30.03
N ASP A 84 5.16 11.50 -29.76
CA ASP A 84 3.86 11.25 -30.39
C ASP A 84 2.80 12.11 -29.69
N ARG A 85 2.50 13.27 -30.26
CA ARG A 85 1.41 14.18 -29.82
C ARG A 85 0.00 13.66 -30.20
N LYS A 86 -0.10 12.43 -30.72
CA LYS A 86 -1.33 11.82 -31.27
C LYS A 86 -1.62 10.43 -30.68
N LYS A 87 -1.49 10.28 -29.36
CA LYS A 87 -2.19 9.23 -28.62
C LYS A 87 -3.08 9.88 -27.58
#